data_AF-A0A967HYY9-F1
#
_entry.id   AF-A0A967HYY9-F1
#
_cell.length_a   1.000
_cell.length_b   1.000
_cell.length_c   1.000
_cell.angle_alpha   90.00
_cell.angle_beta   90.00
_cell.angle_gamma   90.00
#
_symmetry.space_group_name_H-M   'P 1'
#
loop_
_entity.id
_entity.type
_entity.pdbx_description
1 polymer ?
#
loop_
_entity_poly.entity_id
_entity_poly.type
_entity_poly.pdbx_seq_one_letter_code
_entity_poly.pdbx_strand_id
1 'polypeptide(L)'
;MLAAKEISYAMALRKAIERYKTFVASTSVVDDFQLRKDLIETIVSGYVEHIEVEREDVAGRNVCTELVGYVNPEAVRDIIAKKIKISSGHRSREFGGIVSNLYLKVINYRIDTDRGGNKLLRVFYQIKQSPPPGGTRMAVFCFDAEGNPIQTSFCDIVASSSFRGAFGEQTCVIPGKAVSINMSF
;
A
#
# COMPACT_ATOMS: atom_id res chain seq x y z
N MET A 1 13.98 -6.50 -20.24
CA MET A 1 14.95 -6.32 -19.13
C MET A 1 14.36 -5.50 -17.99
N LEU A 2 13.67 -4.39 -18.26
CA LEU A 2 13.01 -3.54 -17.25
C LEU A 2 12.13 -4.34 -16.26
N ALA A 3 11.25 -5.22 -16.76
CA ALA A 3 10.39 -6.04 -15.90
C ALA A 3 11.18 -6.93 -14.91
N ALA A 4 12.34 -7.45 -15.31
CA ALA A 4 13.16 -8.27 -14.42
C ALA A 4 13.78 -7.45 -13.28
N LYS A 5 14.12 -6.18 -13.55
CA LYS A 5 14.62 -5.22 -12.56
C LYS A 5 13.55 -4.79 -11.56
N GLU A 6 12.33 -4.54 -12.04
CA GLU A 6 11.19 -4.21 -11.17
C GLU A 6 10.85 -5.38 -10.23
N ILE A 7 10.89 -6.61 -10.75
CA ILE A 7 10.67 -7.82 -9.95
C ILE A 7 11.79 -8.00 -8.92
N SER A 8 13.06 -7.87 -9.32
CA SER A 8 14.19 -8.05 -8.38
C SER A 8 14.17 -7.00 -7.28
N TYR A 9 13.83 -5.76 -7.60
CA TYR A 9 13.63 -4.68 -6.62
C TYR A 9 12.52 -5.01 -5.62
N ALA A 10 11.32 -5.36 -6.10
CA ALA A 10 10.19 -5.69 -5.23
C ALA A 10 10.47 -6.92 -4.35
N MET A 11 11.20 -7.90 -4.89
CA MET A 11 11.64 -9.08 -4.13
C MET A 11 12.65 -8.72 -3.04
N ALA A 12 13.64 -7.88 -3.35
CA ALA A 12 14.64 -7.44 -2.39
C ALA A 12 13.99 -6.69 -1.21
N LEU A 13 13.03 -5.82 -1.50
CA LEU A 13 12.34 -5.01 -0.49
C LEU A 13 11.48 -5.87 0.45
N ARG A 14 10.72 -6.83 -0.11
CA ARG A 14 9.96 -7.80 0.70
C ARG A 14 10.87 -8.64 1.59
N LYS A 15 11.95 -9.19 1.02
CA LYS A 15 12.92 -10.00 1.79
C LYS A 15 13.59 -9.22 2.90
N ALA A 16 13.86 -7.93 2.70
CA ALA A 16 14.40 -7.06 3.72
C ALA A 16 13.45 -6.95 4.92
N ILE A 17 12.15 -6.74 4.68
CA ILE A 17 11.13 -6.68 5.74
C ILE A 17 10.91 -8.04 6.40
N GLU A 18 10.90 -9.14 5.64
CA GLU A 18 10.77 -10.51 6.20
C GLU A 18 11.88 -10.83 7.22
N ARG A 19 13.08 -10.26 7.02
CA ARG A 19 14.24 -10.44 7.89
C ARG A 19 14.42 -9.32 8.92
N TYR A 20 13.62 -8.27 8.85
CA TYR A 20 13.72 -7.13 9.75
C TYR A 20 13.30 -7.53 11.16
N LYS A 21 14.21 -7.35 12.13
CA LYS A 21 14.06 -7.84 13.51
C LYS A 21 12.73 -7.44 14.16
N THR A 22 12.32 -6.18 14.01
CA THR A 22 11.07 -5.67 14.58
C THR A 22 9.85 -6.36 13.97
N PHE A 23 9.86 -6.61 12.65
CA PHE A 23 8.79 -7.33 11.98
C PHE A 23 8.71 -8.79 12.46
N VAL A 24 9.85 -9.49 12.50
CA VAL A 24 9.93 -10.88 12.97
C VAL A 24 9.43 -11.01 14.40
N ALA A 25 9.88 -10.13 15.31
CA ALA A 25 9.45 -10.14 16.70
C ALA A 25 7.95 -9.88 16.84
N SER A 26 7.44 -8.85 16.14
CA SER A 26 6.03 -8.41 16.25
C SER A 26 5.04 -9.35 15.56
N THR A 27 5.51 -10.24 14.68
CA THR A 27 4.66 -11.22 13.96
C THR A 27 4.90 -12.66 14.39
N SER A 28 5.74 -12.89 15.41
CA SER A 28 6.09 -14.23 15.91
C SER A 28 4.89 -15.04 16.41
N VAL A 29 3.84 -14.36 16.88
CA VAL A 29 2.60 -14.96 17.39
C VAL A 29 1.47 -15.01 16.35
N VAL A 30 1.76 -14.65 15.09
CA VAL A 30 0.80 -14.66 13.99
C VAL A 30 1.00 -15.91 13.14
N ASP A 31 0.17 -16.93 13.37
CA ASP A 31 0.20 -18.19 12.61
C ASP A 31 -0.45 -18.06 11.20
N ASP A 32 -1.21 -16.99 10.97
CA ASP A 32 -1.85 -16.73 9.68
C ASP A 32 -0.82 -16.22 8.66
N PHE A 33 -0.40 -17.12 7.77
CA PHE A 33 0.53 -16.83 6.67
C PHE A 33 0.05 -15.71 5.74
N GLN A 34 -1.26 -15.61 5.51
CA GLN A 34 -1.83 -14.60 4.63
C GLN A 34 -1.80 -13.23 5.31
N LEU A 35 -2.14 -13.16 6.61
CA LEU A 35 -2.00 -11.93 7.40
C LEU A 35 -0.54 -11.46 7.44
N ARG A 36 0.41 -12.39 7.62
CA ARG A 36 1.83 -12.08 7.65
C ARG A 36 2.32 -11.52 6.31
N LYS A 37 1.86 -12.09 5.20
CA LYS A 37 2.12 -11.55 3.86
C LYS A 37 1.52 -10.15 3.69
N ASP A 38 0.27 -9.95 4.07
CA ASP A 38 -0.39 -8.64 3.96
C ASP A 38 0.27 -7.56 4.83
N LEU A 39 0.84 -7.94 5.98
CA LEU A 39 1.63 -7.06 6.83
C LEU A 39 2.93 -6.63 6.14
N ILE A 40 3.66 -7.56 5.52
CA ILE A 40 4.87 -7.25 4.72
C ILE A 40 4.52 -6.25 3.63
N GLU A 41 3.48 -6.51 2.85
CA GLU A 41 3.08 -5.62 1.74
C GLU A 41 2.67 -4.22 2.22
N THR A 42 2.06 -4.13 3.41
CA THR A 42 1.69 -2.84 4.01
C THR A 42 2.93 -2.05 4.40
N ILE A 43 3.94 -2.73 4.96
CA ILE A 43 5.17 -2.08 5.40
C ILE A 43 5.97 -1.62 4.17
N VAL A 44 6.16 -2.51 3.20
CA VAL A 44 6.86 -2.24 1.93
C VAL A 44 6.24 -1.04 1.20
N SER A 45 4.91 -0.92 1.18
CA SER A 45 4.22 0.14 0.42
C SER A 45 4.21 1.51 1.08
N GLY A 46 4.42 1.64 2.39
CA GLY A 46 4.22 2.94 3.06
C GLY A 46 5.05 3.22 4.31
N TYR A 47 5.90 2.30 4.74
CA TYR A 47 6.70 2.42 5.97
C TYR A 47 8.20 2.22 5.74
N VAL A 48 8.62 2.06 4.48
CA VAL A 48 10.02 2.12 4.08
C VAL A 48 10.27 3.46 3.40
N GLU A 49 11.17 4.24 3.99
CA GLU A 49 11.57 5.56 3.54
C GLU A 49 12.98 5.52 2.97
N HIS A 50 13.32 6.48 2.10
CA HIS A 50 14.66 6.64 1.55
C HIS A 50 15.23 5.35 0.94
N ILE A 51 14.45 4.68 0.09
CA ILE A 51 14.92 3.46 -0.57
C ILE A 51 15.93 3.83 -1.66
N GLU A 52 17.13 3.29 -1.55
CA GLU A 52 18.23 3.47 -2.51
C GLU A 52 18.68 2.10 -3.04
N VAL A 53 19.00 2.04 -4.33
CA VAL A 53 19.60 0.86 -4.95
C VAL A 53 21.11 1.01 -4.87
N GLU A 54 21.76 0.23 -3.99
CA GLU A 54 23.22 0.26 -3.84
C GLU A 54 23.92 -0.48 -4.96
N ARG A 55 23.32 -1.57 -5.45
CA ARG A 55 23.93 -2.43 -6.46
C ARG A 55 22.88 -3.08 -7.35
N GLU A 56 23.18 -3.14 -8.64
CA GLU A 56 22.41 -3.88 -9.62
C GLU A 56 23.36 -4.68 -10.52
N ASP A 57 23.29 -6.00 -10.47
CA ASP A 57 24.08 -6.88 -11.34
C ASP A 57 23.17 -7.63 -12.31
N VAL A 58 23.56 -7.66 -13.58
CA VAL A 58 22.89 -8.46 -14.61
C VAL A 58 23.87 -9.49 -15.15
N ALA A 59 23.57 -10.78 -14.91
CA ALA A 59 24.36 -11.90 -15.41
C ALA A 59 23.49 -12.85 -16.24
N GLY A 60 23.59 -12.75 -17.56
CA GLY A 60 22.79 -13.54 -18.49
C GLY A 60 21.29 -13.29 -18.33
N ARG A 61 20.55 -14.25 -17.76
CA ARG A 61 19.11 -14.16 -17.48
C ARG A 61 18.80 -13.78 -16.03
N ASN A 62 19.81 -13.49 -15.21
CA ASN A 62 19.65 -13.15 -13.80
C ASN A 62 19.83 -11.65 -13.58
N VAL A 63 18.95 -11.07 -12.77
CA VAL A 63 19.04 -9.69 -12.27
C VAL A 63 19.08 -9.75 -10.75
N CYS A 64 20.13 -9.18 -10.16
CA CYS A 64 20.31 -9.06 -8.72
C CYS A 64 20.22 -7.59 -8.34
N THR A 65 19.46 -7.28 -7.29
CA THR A 65 19.30 -5.93 -6.77
C THR A 65 19.60 -5.93 -5.28
N GLU A 66 20.48 -5.03 -4.86
CA GLU A 66 20.77 -4.71 -3.48
C GLU A 66 20.19 -3.32 -3.18
N LEU A 67 19.50 -3.21 -2.05
CA LEU A 67 18.85 -1.98 -1.65
C LEU A 67 19.01 -1.72 -0.16
N VAL A 68 18.98 -0.44 0.18
CA VAL A 68 18.93 0.06 1.55
C VAL A 68 17.71 0.95 1.68
N GLY A 69 17.08 0.92 2.84
CA GLY A 69 15.94 1.77 3.16
C GLY A 69 15.80 1.92 4.67
N TYR A 70 15.21 3.03 5.09
CA TYR A 70 14.94 3.33 6.48
C TYR A 70 13.53 2.89 6.87
N VAL A 71 13.39 2.33 8.07
CA VAL A 71 12.11 1.91 8.62
C VAL A 71 12.02 2.39 10.05
N ASN A 72 11.00 3.19 10.37
CA ASN A 72 10.72 3.57 11.74
C ASN A 72 10.18 2.36 12.53
N PRO A 73 10.91 1.85 13.54
CA PRO A 73 10.49 0.66 14.29
C PRO A 73 9.19 0.83 15.08
N GLU A 74 8.85 2.04 15.53
CA GLU A 74 7.62 2.31 16.28
C GLU A 74 6.42 2.32 15.34
N ALA A 75 6.50 3.04 14.23
CA ALA A 75 5.44 3.08 13.22
C ALA A 75 5.09 1.68 12.67
N VAL A 76 6.11 0.82 12.51
CA VAL A 76 5.91 -0.59 12.12
C VAL A 76 5.22 -1.40 13.22
N ARG A 77 5.60 -1.22 14.50
CA ARG A 77 4.92 -1.90 15.61
C ARG A 77 3.45 -1.52 15.69
N ASP A 78 3.14 -0.23 15.55
CA ASP A 78 1.78 0.28 15.62
C ASP A 78 0.89 -0.27 14.51
N ILE A 79 1.38 -0.29 13.26
CA ILE A 79 0.58 -0.81 12.15
C ILE A 79 0.38 -2.33 12.24
N ILE A 80 1.38 -3.08 12.71
CA ILE A 80 1.26 -4.52 12.94
C ILE A 80 0.20 -4.78 14.02
N ALA A 81 0.30 -4.11 15.17
CA ALA A 81 -0.65 -4.27 16.27
C ALA A 81 -2.08 -3.91 15.84
N LYS A 82 -2.25 -2.81 15.09
CA LYS A 82 -3.54 -2.40 14.54
C LYS A 82 -4.13 -3.45 13.61
N LYS A 83 -3.33 -3.99 12.67
CA LYS A 83 -3.79 -5.00 11.72
C LYS A 83 -4.11 -6.34 12.38
N ILE A 84 -3.30 -6.79 13.34
CA ILE A 84 -3.59 -7.99 14.13
C ILE A 84 -4.91 -7.82 14.88
N LYS A 85 -5.12 -6.68 15.56
CA LYS A 85 -6.36 -6.41 16.31
C LYS A 85 -7.61 -6.41 15.41
N ILE A 86 -7.51 -5.83 14.22
CA ILE A 86 -8.59 -5.86 13.22
C ILE A 86 -8.85 -7.30 12.75
N SER A 87 -7.79 -8.08 12.51
CA SER A 87 -7.91 -9.48 12.08
C SER A 87 -8.44 -10.42 13.17
N SER A 88 -8.08 -10.21 14.44
CA SER A 88 -8.52 -11.03 15.57
C SER A 88 -9.93 -10.66 16.05
N GLY A 89 -10.37 -9.42 15.82
CA GLY A 89 -11.71 -8.94 16.16
C GLY A 89 -12.80 -9.30 15.15
N HIS A 90 -12.46 -9.91 14.01
CA HIS A 90 -13.39 -10.35 12.97
C HIS A 90 -13.05 -11.77 12.50
N ARG A 91 -13.65 -12.79 13.12
CA ARG A 91 -13.79 -14.10 12.46
C ARG A 91 -14.74 -13.90 11.27
N SER A 92 -14.26 -14.19 10.06
CA SER A 92 -14.93 -14.02 8.76
C SER A 92 -14.83 -12.63 8.13
N ARG A 93 -13.71 -12.40 7.44
CA ARG A 93 -13.63 -12.03 6.02
C ARG A 93 -12.16 -12.00 5.65
N GLU A 94 -11.79 -12.77 4.63
CA GLU A 94 -10.47 -12.71 3.99
C GLU A 94 -10.03 -11.25 3.84
N PHE A 95 -8.77 -10.92 4.13
CA PHE A 95 -8.23 -9.56 3.98
C PHE A 95 -8.22 -9.17 2.48
N GLY A 96 -9.38 -8.72 2.00
CA GLY A 96 -9.72 -8.39 0.64
C GLY A 96 -9.36 -6.96 0.24
N GLY A 97 -8.42 -6.29 0.91
CA GLY A 97 -8.15 -4.88 0.63
C GLY A 97 -9.30 -3.98 1.08
N ILE A 98 -9.06 -2.67 1.10
CA ILE A 98 -10.07 -1.70 1.57
C ILE A 98 -11.19 -1.60 0.52
N VAL A 99 -10.80 -1.62 -0.76
CA VAL A 99 -11.66 -1.81 -1.92
C VAL A 99 -10.86 -2.50 -3.02
N SER A 100 -11.51 -3.29 -3.87
CA SER A 100 -10.88 -3.94 -5.02
C SER A 100 -11.82 -3.95 -6.20
N ASN A 101 -11.28 -3.81 -7.41
CA ASN A 101 -11.98 -4.10 -8.64
C ASN A 101 -11.23 -5.19 -9.43
N LEU A 102 -11.57 -5.31 -10.72
CA LEU A 102 -10.93 -6.25 -11.61
C LEU A 102 -9.41 -5.97 -11.75
N TYR A 103 -9.02 -4.70 -11.83
CA TYR A 103 -7.67 -4.23 -12.16
C TYR A 103 -6.77 -4.01 -10.95
N LEU A 104 -7.32 -3.54 -9.84
CA LEU A 104 -6.56 -3.01 -8.71
C LEU A 104 -7.17 -3.48 -7.38
N LYS A 105 -6.31 -3.56 -6.36
CA LYS A 105 -6.67 -3.78 -4.95
C LYS A 105 -6.06 -2.66 -4.14
N VAL A 106 -6.88 -1.84 -3.49
CA VAL A 106 -6.38 -0.84 -2.53
C VAL A 106 -5.94 -1.57 -1.27
N ILE A 107 -4.66 -1.43 -0.96
CA ILE A 107 -4.00 -2.09 0.17
C ILE A 107 -4.06 -1.20 1.41
N ASN A 108 -3.87 0.11 1.22
CA ASN A 108 -3.83 1.08 2.29
C ASN A 108 -4.16 2.50 1.79
N TYR A 109 -4.46 3.42 2.70
CA TYR A 109 -4.52 4.85 2.41
C TYR A 109 -4.01 5.69 3.58
N ARG A 110 -3.61 6.93 3.28
CA ARG A 110 -3.28 7.97 4.26
C ARG A 110 -3.97 9.27 3.89
N ILE A 111 -4.29 10.08 4.90
CA ILE A 111 -4.84 11.42 4.71
C ILE A 111 -3.87 12.41 5.33
N ASP A 112 -3.26 13.24 4.50
CA ASP A 112 -2.42 14.37 4.90
C ASP A 112 -3.19 15.69 4.73
N THR A 113 -2.65 16.79 5.22
CA THR A 113 -3.16 18.13 4.96
C THR A 113 -2.09 18.93 4.23
N ASP A 114 -2.43 19.54 3.10
CA ASP A 114 -1.52 20.42 2.36
C ASP A 114 -1.39 21.80 3.02
N ARG A 115 -0.45 22.62 2.52
CA ARG A 115 -0.24 23.99 3.04
C ARG A 115 -1.45 24.92 2.82
N GLY A 116 -2.37 24.56 1.94
CA GLY A 116 -3.59 25.31 1.63
C GLY A 116 -4.81 24.86 2.45
N GLY A 117 -4.66 23.87 3.35
CA GLY A 117 -5.74 23.34 4.17
C GLY A 117 -6.62 22.29 3.46
N ASN A 118 -6.26 21.86 2.24
CA ASN A 118 -6.91 20.72 1.61
C ASN A 118 -6.38 19.43 2.21
N LYS A 119 -7.23 18.40 2.25
CA LYS A 119 -6.80 17.07 2.64
C LYS A 119 -6.34 16.29 1.41
N LEU A 120 -5.21 15.62 1.52
CA LEU A 120 -4.62 14.79 0.46
C LEU A 120 -4.79 13.33 0.85
N LEU A 121 -5.61 12.61 0.09
CA LEU A 121 -5.74 11.17 0.18
C LEU A 121 -4.64 10.51 -0.65
N ARG A 122 -3.69 9.84 -0.01
CA ARG A 122 -2.72 8.96 -0.65
C ARG A 122 -3.23 7.53 -0.62
N VAL A 123 -3.34 6.91 -1.77
CA VAL A 123 -3.88 5.56 -1.95
C VAL A 123 -2.78 4.64 -2.44
N PHE A 124 -2.53 3.58 -1.67
CA PHE A 124 -1.58 2.53 -2.03
C PHE A 124 -2.34 1.35 -2.60
N TYR A 125 -1.99 0.95 -3.81
CA TYR A 125 -2.70 -0.10 -4.53
C TYR A 125 -1.75 -1.15 -5.11
N GLN A 126 -2.29 -2.35 -5.28
CA GLN A 126 -1.66 -3.45 -6.01
C GLN A 126 -2.41 -3.68 -7.32
N ILE A 127 -1.67 -3.82 -8.41
CA ILE A 127 -2.19 -4.16 -9.73
C ILE A 127 -2.51 -5.65 -9.78
N LYS A 128 -3.77 -6.00 -9.99
CA LYS A 128 -4.23 -7.38 -10.24
C LYS A 128 -4.10 -7.76 -11.70
N GLN A 129 -4.27 -6.79 -12.60
CA GLN A 129 -4.11 -6.90 -14.06
C GLN A 129 -3.99 -5.49 -14.65
N SER A 130 -3.43 -5.37 -15.85
CA SER A 130 -3.25 -4.06 -16.50
C SER A 130 -4.59 -3.33 -16.60
N PRO A 131 -4.71 -2.10 -16.06
CA PRO A 131 -5.91 -1.28 -16.23
C PRO A 131 -6.07 -0.85 -17.70
N PRO A 132 -7.31 -0.50 -18.13
CA PRO A 132 -7.54 0.02 -19.46
C PRO A 132 -6.82 1.36 -19.68
N PRO A 133 -6.62 1.78 -20.95
CA PRO A 133 -6.11 3.11 -21.26
C PRO A 133 -6.95 4.19 -20.54
N GLY A 134 -6.30 5.05 -19.75
CA GLY A 134 -6.98 6.04 -18.89
C GLY A 134 -7.08 5.65 -17.42
N GLY A 135 -6.68 4.43 -17.04
CA GLY A 135 -6.62 4.00 -15.63
C GLY A 135 -7.95 3.49 -15.09
N THR A 136 -8.10 3.51 -13.77
CA THR A 136 -9.39 3.24 -13.10
C THR A 136 -9.75 4.42 -12.22
N ARG A 137 -11.05 4.69 -12.09
CA ARG A 137 -11.55 5.75 -11.23
C ARG A 137 -12.07 5.14 -9.93
N MET A 138 -11.63 5.67 -8.81
CA MET A 138 -12.15 5.34 -7.48
C MET A 138 -12.97 6.52 -6.96
N ALA A 139 -14.23 6.27 -6.61
CA ALA A 139 -15.07 7.22 -5.88
C ALA A 139 -14.67 7.25 -4.40
N VAL A 140 -14.59 8.46 -3.84
CA VAL A 140 -14.26 8.73 -2.43
C VAL A 140 -15.39 9.56 -1.83
N PHE A 141 -16.30 8.91 -1.13
CA PHE A 141 -17.40 9.54 -0.41
C PHE A 141 -16.85 10.17 0.88
N CYS A 142 -16.96 11.49 1.02
CA CYS A 142 -16.43 12.22 2.16
C CYS A 142 -17.55 12.64 3.12
N PHE A 143 -17.32 12.48 4.42
CA PHE A 143 -18.29 12.80 5.47
C PHE A 143 -17.71 13.78 6.49
N ASP A 144 -18.57 14.60 7.07
CA ASP A 144 -18.23 15.51 8.17
C ASP A 144 -18.11 14.78 9.53
N ALA A 145 -17.96 15.54 10.61
CA ALA A 145 -17.83 14.98 11.96
C ALA A 145 -19.15 14.36 12.46
N GLU A 146 -20.29 14.85 11.99
CA GLU A 146 -21.64 14.35 12.29
C GLU A 146 -22.02 13.13 11.43
N GLY A 147 -21.21 12.78 10.44
CA GLY A 147 -21.43 11.66 9.52
C GLY A 147 -22.32 11.99 8.33
N ASN A 148 -22.59 13.27 8.05
CA ASN A 148 -23.33 13.69 6.87
C ASN A 148 -22.41 13.68 5.63
N PRO A 149 -22.94 13.30 4.46
CA PRO A 149 -22.19 13.36 3.21
C PRO A 149 -21.90 14.81 2.84
N ILE A 150 -20.63 15.12 2.58
CA ILE A 150 -20.18 16.43 2.10
C ILE A 150 -20.14 16.44 0.58
N GLN A 151 -19.28 15.58 0.02
CA GLN A 151 -18.96 15.54 -1.39
C GLN A 151 -18.34 14.18 -1.74
N THR A 152 -18.56 13.74 -2.96
CA THR A 152 -17.80 12.64 -3.56
C THR A 152 -16.62 13.21 -4.34
N SER A 153 -15.40 12.88 -3.92
CA SER A 153 -14.19 13.09 -4.70
C SER A 153 -13.94 11.89 -5.61
N PHE A 154 -13.21 12.10 -6.70
CA PHE A 154 -12.78 11.02 -7.59
C PHE A 154 -11.26 10.96 -7.62
N CYS A 155 -10.74 9.75 -7.49
CA CYS A 155 -9.33 9.45 -7.53
C CYS A 155 -9.03 8.60 -8.76
N ASP A 156 -8.46 9.26 -9.78
CA ASP A 156 -8.05 8.59 -11.01
C ASP A 156 -6.71 7.91 -10.79
N ILE A 157 -6.74 6.59 -10.68
CA ILE A 157 -5.55 5.77 -10.52
C ILE A 157 -5.07 5.39 -11.92
N VAL A 158 -4.08 6.15 -12.38
CA VAL A 158 -3.35 5.86 -13.61
C VAL A 158 -2.15 5.02 -13.23
N ALA A 159 -2.26 3.71 -13.40
CA ALA A 159 -1.12 2.84 -13.16
C ALA A 159 -0.05 3.12 -14.24
N SER A 160 1.10 3.63 -13.81
CA SER A 160 2.26 3.84 -14.68
C SER A 160 2.87 2.52 -15.17
N SER A 161 2.65 1.43 -14.41
CA SER A 161 3.04 0.07 -14.76
C SER A 161 1.81 -0.76 -15.16
N SER A 162 1.95 -1.54 -16.24
CA SER A 162 0.95 -2.53 -16.66
C SER A 162 1.19 -3.90 -16.02
N PHE A 163 2.21 -4.04 -15.15
CA PHE A 163 2.64 -5.34 -14.63
C PHE A 163 1.74 -5.86 -13.51
N ARG A 164 1.28 -7.11 -13.64
CA ARG A 164 0.48 -7.79 -12.61
C ARG A 164 1.31 -8.02 -11.35
N GLY A 165 0.82 -7.53 -10.23
CA GLY A 165 1.44 -7.63 -8.91
C GLY A 165 2.29 -6.42 -8.53
N ALA A 166 2.51 -5.47 -9.45
CA ALA A 166 3.17 -4.21 -9.15
C ALA A 166 2.35 -3.38 -8.16
N PHE A 167 3.04 -2.53 -7.41
CA PHE A 167 2.42 -1.58 -6.49
C PHE A 167 2.54 -0.17 -7.03
N GLY A 168 1.58 0.67 -6.67
CA GLY A 168 1.62 2.09 -6.99
C GLY A 168 1.04 2.92 -5.86
N GLU A 169 1.36 4.21 -5.90
CA GLU A 169 0.77 5.25 -5.07
C GLU A 169 0.02 6.22 -5.98
N GLN A 170 -1.17 6.65 -5.57
CA GLN A 170 -1.91 7.74 -6.20
C GLN A 170 -2.32 8.74 -5.12
N THR A 171 -2.08 10.03 -5.37
CA THR A 171 -2.54 11.10 -4.48
C THR A 171 -3.74 11.81 -5.10
N CYS A 172 -4.75 12.07 -4.28
CA CYS A 172 -6.03 12.67 -4.66
C CYS A 172 -6.46 13.71 -3.63
N VAL A 173 -7.02 14.83 -4.10
CA VAL A 173 -7.49 15.90 -3.20
C VAL A 173 -8.90 15.57 -2.72
N ILE A 174 -9.12 15.69 -1.41
CA ILE A 174 -10.44 15.56 -0.77
C ILE A 174 -10.77 16.84 0.00
N PRO A 175 -12.06 17.13 0.25
CA PRO A 175 -12.47 18.34 0.97
C PRO A 175 -11.78 18.45 2.34
N GLY A 176 -11.25 19.62 2.68
CA GLY A 176 -10.57 19.83 3.98
C GLY A 176 -11.46 19.54 5.20
N LYS A 177 -12.78 19.70 5.06
CA LYS A 177 -13.79 19.39 6.08
C LYS A 177 -14.06 17.89 6.27
N ALA A 178 -13.57 17.03 5.38
CA ALA A 178 -13.79 15.59 5.47
C ALA A 178 -13.07 15.01 6.69
N VAL A 179 -13.81 14.40 7.62
CA VAL A 179 -13.26 13.75 8.81
C VAL A 179 -13.15 12.24 8.60
N SER A 180 -14.07 11.66 7.82
CA SER A 180 -14.05 10.26 7.44
C SER A 180 -14.36 10.08 5.95
N ILE A 181 -13.98 8.92 5.40
CA ILE A 181 -14.18 8.59 4.00
C ILE A 181 -14.66 7.15 3.82
N ASN A 182 -15.41 6.91 2.76
CA ASN A 182 -15.64 5.60 2.17
C ASN A 182 -15.17 5.59 0.73
N MET A 183 -14.66 4.47 0.26
CA MET A 183 -14.15 4.32 -1.11
C MET A 183 -14.97 3.26 -1.87
N SER A 184 -15.08 3.41 -3.19
CA SER A 184 -15.60 2.40 -4.12
C SER A 184 -14.93 2.56 -5.48
N PHE A 185 -14.78 1.47 -6.22
CA PHE A 185 -14.54 1.52 -7.66
C PHE A 185 -15.85 1.58 -8.43
#